data_AF-A0A1E4ZM26-F1
#
_entry.id   AF-A0A1E4ZM26-F1
#
_cell.length_a   1.000
_cell.length_b   1.000
_cell.length_c   1.000
_cell.angle_alpha   90.00
_cell.angle_beta   90.00
_cell.angle_gamma   90.00
#
_symmetry.space_group_name_H-M   'P 1'
#
loop_
_entity.id
_entity.type
_entity.pdbx_description
1 polymer ?
#
loop_
_entity_poly.entity_id
_entity_poly.type
_entity_poly.pdbx_seq_one_letter_code
_entity_poly.pdbx_strand_id
1 'polypeptide(L)'
;MKKSILLIFVSLLVFSCKNDKNKTSETESTFIRGEFILIDNAGVIKGKDFIYGVVIDGMANQLHQKVKPLQREEYDMVPVVVKGVIRPNTEEGWPEVVEIKEIVGVSEPTSELPTKIKSSDNSGHENHGHSSGENHKGHSH
;
A
#
# COMPACT_ATOMS: atom_id res chain seq x y z
N MET A 1 40.70 -45.63 33.27
CA MET A 1 40.24 -45.72 31.87
C MET A 1 38.72 -45.51 31.83
N LYS A 2 38.23 -44.83 30.77
CA LYS A 2 36.84 -44.44 30.40
C LYS A 2 36.30 -43.20 31.15
N LYS A 3 36.48 -41.97 30.65
CA LYS A 3 35.91 -41.24 29.47
C LYS A 3 34.45 -40.80 29.68
N SER A 4 34.27 -39.50 29.46
CA SER A 4 33.16 -38.57 29.73
C SER A 4 31.75 -38.95 29.28
N ILE A 5 30.77 -38.45 30.06
CA ILE A 5 29.45 -37.92 29.63
C ILE A 5 29.23 -36.71 30.56
N LEU A 6 29.61 -35.48 30.18
CA LEU A 6 28.85 -34.49 29.40
C LEU A 6 27.37 -34.37 29.82
N LEU A 7 27.04 -33.17 30.31
CA LEU A 7 25.91 -32.32 29.89
C LEU A 7 25.01 -31.83 31.04
N ILE A 8 25.16 -30.53 31.32
CA ILE A 8 24.11 -29.52 31.56
C ILE A 8 23.07 -29.83 32.66
N PHE A 9 23.06 -29.01 33.71
CA PHE A 9 21.93 -28.13 34.04
C PHE A 9 22.36 -27.12 35.11
N VAL A 10 23.39 -26.32 34.77
CA VAL A 10 23.52 -24.99 35.34
C VAL A 10 22.51 -24.13 34.59
N SER A 11 21.34 -23.95 35.20
CA SER A 11 20.56 -22.75 34.94
C SER A 11 20.17 -22.21 36.29
N LEU A 12 20.86 -21.14 36.65
CA LEU A 12 20.64 -20.37 37.84
C LEU A 12 19.18 -19.92 37.85
N LEU A 13 18.44 -20.41 38.82
CA LEU A 13 17.37 -19.65 39.44
C LEU A 13 18.00 -18.37 39.99
N VAL A 14 17.77 -17.23 39.33
CA VAL A 14 17.34 -15.96 39.94
C VAL A 14 17.29 -14.85 38.88
N PHE A 15 16.09 -14.52 38.41
CA PHE A 15 15.73 -13.14 38.11
C PHE A 15 14.24 -12.96 38.42
N SER A 16 13.96 -12.74 39.71
CA SER A 16 12.69 -12.15 40.14
C SER A 16 12.76 -10.66 39.80
N CYS A 17 12.40 -10.32 38.56
CA CYS A 17 12.11 -8.94 38.17
C CYS A 17 10.68 -8.63 38.62
N LYS A 18 10.58 -8.00 39.79
CA LYS A 18 9.39 -7.31 40.27
C LYS A 18 9.35 -5.95 39.57
N ASN A 19 8.55 -5.83 38.51
CA ASN A 19 8.21 -4.53 37.96
C ASN A 19 6.71 -4.44 37.73
N ASP A 20 6.00 -3.96 38.75
CA ASP A 20 4.68 -3.36 38.62
C ASP A 20 4.76 -2.23 37.58
N LYS A 21 4.31 -2.51 36.35
CA LYS A 21 3.79 -1.48 35.45
C LYS A 21 2.32 -1.81 35.27
N ASN A 22 1.47 -0.94 35.81
CA ASN A 22 0.05 -0.87 35.48
C ASN A 22 -0.07 -0.98 33.96
N LYS A 23 -0.58 -2.12 33.48
CA LYS A 23 -0.78 -2.39 32.05
C LYS A 23 -2.09 -1.76 31.63
N THR A 24 -2.19 -0.44 31.73
CA THR A 24 -3.10 0.33 30.90
C THR A 24 -2.40 0.48 29.57
N SER A 25 -2.81 -0.36 28.61
CA SER A 25 -2.29 -0.37 27.25
C SER A 25 -2.74 0.90 26.53
N GLU A 26 -2.14 2.04 26.86
CA GLU A 26 -2.26 3.24 26.04
C GLU A 26 -1.56 2.94 24.73
N THR A 27 -2.33 2.79 23.64
CA THR A 27 -1.74 2.61 22.32
C THR A 27 -1.05 3.93 21.95
N GLU A 28 0.28 3.93 22.07
CA GLU A 28 1.10 5.11 21.84
C GLU A 28 0.91 5.57 20.38
N SER A 29 0.66 6.87 20.22
CA SER A 29 0.51 7.47 18.89
C SER A 29 1.87 7.92 18.37
N THR A 30 2.14 7.65 17.10
CA THR A 30 3.42 7.93 16.43
C THR A 30 3.24 8.83 15.22
N PHE A 31 4.31 9.52 14.83
CA PHE A 31 4.34 10.32 13.60
C PHE A 31 4.58 9.41 12.40
N ILE A 32 3.73 9.55 11.39
CA ILE A 32 3.77 8.77 10.16
C ILE A 32 3.89 9.75 9.01
N ARG A 33 4.97 9.59 8.23
CA ARG A 33 5.21 10.34 6.99
C ARG A 33 5.08 9.38 5.82
N GLY A 34 4.23 9.74 4.88
CA GLY A 34 3.95 8.90 3.71
C GLY A 34 3.10 9.64 2.70
N GLU A 35 2.58 8.90 1.74
CA GLU A 35 1.64 9.37 0.73
C GLU A 35 0.27 8.78 1.05
N PHE A 36 -0.76 9.61 1.03
CA PHE A 36 -2.13 9.23 1.39
C PHE A 36 -3.05 9.27 0.17
N ILE A 37 -3.98 8.32 0.13
CA ILE A 37 -5.09 8.30 -0.81
C ILE A 37 -6.33 7.68 -0.15
N LEU A 38 -7.52 8.14 -0.55
CA LEU A 38 -8.80 7.55 -0.17
C LEU A 38 -9.69 7.47 -1.40
N ILE A 39 -10.06 6.25 -1.80
CA ILE A 39 -10.94 5.95 -2.94
C ILE A 39 -11.95 4.91 -2.48
N ASP A 40 -13.22 5.09 -2.79
CA ASP A 40 -14.29 4.10 -2.49
C ASP A 40 -14.30 3.59 -1.03
N ASN A 41 -14.02 4.48 -0.07
CA ASN A 41 -13.86 4.17 1.36
C ASN A 41 -12.68 3.26 1.71
N ALA A 42 -11.73 3.05 0.80
CA ALA A 42 -10.46 2.41 1.04
C ALA A 42 -9.35 3.47 1.15
N GLY A 43 -8.90 3.72 2.38
CA GLY A 43 -7.83 4.67 2.66
C GLY A 43 -6.50 3.97 2.87
N VAL A 44 -5.42 4.54 2.33
CA VAL A 44 -4.07 3.99 2.44
C VAL A 44 -3.07 5.09 2.75
N ILE A 45 -2.14 4.82 3.68
CA ILE A 45 -0.89 5.58 3.82
C ILE A 45 0.27 4.67 3.44
N LYS A 46 0.95 5.03 2.35
CA LYS A 46 2.15 4.35 1.86
C LYS A 46 3.39 5.11 2.27
N GLY A 47 4.29 4.44 2.98
CA GLY A 47 5.63 4.94 3.25
C GLY A 47 6.65 4.34 2.30
N LYS A 48 7.93 4.48 2.65
CA LYS A 48 9.03 3.87 1.91
C LYS A 48 9.00 2.34 1.97
N ASP A 49 8.80 1.79 3.18
CA ASP A 49 8.93 0.37 3.48
C ASP A 49 7.66 -0.21 4.13
N PHE A 50 6.54 0.52 4.07
CA PHE A 50 5.26 0.10 4.67
C PHE A 50 4.06 0.56 3.85
N ILE A 51 2.95 -0.14 4.03
CA ILE A 51 1.63 0.27 3.56
C ILE A 51 0.64 -0.01 4.69
N TYR A 52 -0.01 1.04 5.18
CA TYR A 52 -1.06 0.93 6.19
C TYR A 52 -2.41 1.23 5.57
N GLY A 53 -3.41 0.41 5.89
CA GLY A 53 -4.80 0.81 5.70
C GLY A 53 -5.15 1.96 6.65
N VAL A 54 -6.16 2.74 6.32
CA VAL A 54 -6.61 3.85 7.15
C VAL A 54 -7.99 3.54 7.70
N VAL A 55 -8.16 3.73 9.01
CA VAL A 55 -9.47 3.67 9.64
C VAL A 55 -10.27 4.88 9.17
N ILE A 56 -11.37 4.64 8.45
CA ILE A 56 -12.18 5.71 7.86
C ILE A 56 -13.12 6.32 8.91
N ASP A 57 -12.57 7.26 9.68
CA ASP A 57 -13.28 8.02 10.70
C ASP A 57 -13.39 9.52 10.32
N GLY A 58 -13.80 10.36 11.27
CA GLY A 58 -13.90 11.80 11.06
C GLY A 58 -12.56 12.47 10.73
N MET A 59 -11.44 11.97 11.25
CA MET A 59 -10.11 12.51 10.99
C MET A 59 -9.58 12.08 9.62
N ALA A 60 -9.81 10.83 9.23
CA ALA A 60 -9.48 10.35 7.89
C ALA A 60 -10.27 11.11 6.80
N ASN A 61 -11.56 11.35 7.03
CA ASN A 61 -12.37 12.14 6.12
C ASN A 61 -11.89 13.60 6.03
N GLN A 62 -11.49 14.21 7.15
CA GLN A 62 -10.87 15.54 7.14
C GLN A 62 -9.55 15.57 6.36
N LEU A 63 -8.72 14.54 6.51
CA LEU A 63 -7.50 14.42 5.73
C LEU A 63 -7.82 14.31 4.24
N HIS A 64 -8.82 13.49 3.86
CA HIS A 64 -9.29 13.36 2.49
C HIS A 64 -9.69 14.71 1.88
N GLN A 65 -10.46 15.54 2.59
CA GLN A 65 -10.83 16.87 2.09
C GLN A 65 -9.62 17.79 1.89
N LYS A 66 -8.56 17.67 2.71
CA LYS A 66 -7.33 18.46 2.56
C LYS A 66 -6.46 17.98 1.41
N VAL A 67 -6.40 16.69 1.13
CA VAL A 67 -5.59 16.14 0.03
C VAL A 67 -6.27 16.25 -1.33
N LYS A 68 -7.60 16.19 -1.38
CA LYS A 68 -8.40 16.23 -2.63
C LYS A 68 -8.04 17.38 -3.59
N PRO A 69 -7.84 18.64 -3.16
CA PRO A 69 -7.43 19.71 -4.07
C PRO A 69 -5.99 19.59 -4.58
N LEU A 70 -5.16 18.73 -3.99
CA LEU A 70 -3.77 18.49 -4.38
C LEU A 70 -3.62 17.24 -5.26
N GLN A 71 -4.66 16.42 -5.37
CA GLN A 71 -4.70 15.28 -6.28
C GLN A 71 -4.88 15.76 -7.71
N ARG A 72 -3.99 15.35 -8.60
CA ARG A 72 -4.05 15.70 -10.02
C ARG A 72 -4.92 14.72 -10.82
N GLU A 73 -4.93 13.47 -10.38
CA GLU A 73 -5.72 12.38 -10.93
C GLU A 73 -6.41 11.61 -9.79
N GLU A 74 -7.42 10.81 -10.11
CA GLU A 74 -8.22 10.05 -9.13
C GLU A 74 -7.38 9.13 -8.25
N TYR A 75 -6.31 8.57 -8.81
CA TYR A 75 -5.40 7.62 -8.14
C TYR A 75 -4.12 8.26 -7.62
N ASP A 76 -4.00 9.59 -7.65
CA ASP A 76 -2.80 10.30 -7.21
C ASP A 76 -2.70 10.30 -5.68
N MET A 77 -1.53 9.91 -5.17
CA MET A 77 -1.26 9.90 -3.73
C MET A 77 -0.61 11.22 -3.32
N VAL A 78 -1.02 11.76 -2.17
CA VAL A 78 -0.57 13.07 -1.71
C VAL A 78 0.33 12.93 -0.50
N PRO A 79 1.52 13.56 -0.46
CA PRO A 79 2.39 13.55 0.70
C PRO A 79 1.71 14.14 1.95
N VAL A 80 1.76 13.39 3.05
CA VAL A 80 1.19 13.77 4.35
C VAL A 80 2.13 13.46 5.50
N VAL A 81 1.95 14.20 6.59
CA VAL A 81 2.46 13.87 7.92
C VAL A 81 1.27 13.83 8.85
N VAL A 82 1.09 12.70 9.54
CA VAL A 82 0.01 12.51 10.51
C VAL A 82 0.55 11.97 11.82
N LYS A 83 -0.17 12.19 12.91
CA LYS A 83 0.01 11.45 14.15
C LYS A 83 -1.10 10.41 14.24
N GLY A 84 -0.75 9.15 14.43
CA GLY A 84 -1.71 8.06 14.37
C GLY A 84 -1.35 6.89 15.25
N VAL A 85 -2.33 6.03 15.46
CA VAL A 85 -2.21 4.80 16.23
C VAL A 85 -2.24 3.62 15.25
N ILE A 86 -1.15 2.87 15.18
CA ILE A 86 -1.04 1.68 14.33
C ILE A 86 -1.53 0.47 15.11
N ARG A 87 -2.34 -0.38 14.47
CA ARG A 87 -2.82 -1.64 15.03
C ARG A 87 -2.96 -2.71 13.95
N PRO A 88 -2.91 -4.00 14.31
CA PRO A 88 -3.25 -5.07 13.41
C PRO A 88 -4.66 -4.87 12.84
N ASN A 89 -4.82 -5.15 11.55
CA ASN A 89 -6.13 -5.18 10.92
C ASN A 89 -6.79 -6.53 11.17
N THR A 90 -8.04 -6.51 11.63
CA THR A 90 -8.85 -7.72 11.84
C THR A 90 -9.75 -8.03 10.65
N GLU A 91 -9.83 -7.11 9.68
CA GLU A 91 -10.62 -7.22 8.46
C GLU A 91 -9.75 -7.60 7.26
N GLU A 92 -10.39 -7.96 6.14
CA GLU A 92 -9.70 -8.23 4.88
C GLU A 92 -9.00 -6.96 4.35
N GLY A 93 -7.81 -7.12 3.78
CA GLY A 93 -7.02 -6.01 3.22
C GLY A 93 -5.61 -5.94 3.78
N TRP A 94 -5.18 -4.73 4.15
CA TRP A 94 -3.82 -4.49 4.67
C TRP A 94 -3.62 -5.13 6.03
N PRO A 95 -2.44 -5.71 6.34
CA PRO A 95 -2.18 -6.37 7.63
C PRO A 95 -2.26 -5.43 8.83
N GLU A 96 -1.97 -4.14 8.62
CA GLU A 96 -2.00 -3.10 9.65
C GLU A 96 -2.81 -1.91 9.18
N VAL A 97 -3.50 -1.29 10.13
CA VAL A 97 -4.26 -0.05 9.92
C VAL A 97 -3.80 1.04 10.86
N VAL A 98 -3.89 2.29 10.39
CA VAL A 98 -3.67 3.49 11.18
C VAL A 98 -4.99 4.19 11.45
N GLU A 99 -5.25 4.49 12.73
CA GLU A 99 -6.25 5.47 13.12
C GLU A 99 -5.60 6.83 13.27
N ILE A 100 -6.04 7.80 12.46
CA ILE A 100 -5.45 9.13 12.41
C ILE A 100 -5.97 9.94 13.59
N LYS A 101 -5.06 10.40 14.46
CA LYS A 101 -5.40 11.22 15.63
C LYS A 101 -5.21 12.71 15.34
N GLU A 102 -4.24 13.06 14.52
CA GLU A 102 -3.91 14.44 14.18
C GLU A 102 -3.33 14.56 12.76
N ILE A 103 -3.70 15.62 12.05
CA ILE A 103 -3.11 15.96 10.75
C ILE A 103 -2.04 17.02 11.00
N VAL A 104 -0.77 16.65 10.82
CA VAL A 104 0.37 17.53 11.05
C VAL A 104 0.63 18.39 9.82
N GLY A 105 0.52 17.80 8.63
CA GLY A 105 0.74 18.52 7.38
C GLY A 105 0.34 17.73 6.15
N VAL A 106 0.07 18.49 5.09
CA VAL A 106 -0.16 17.99 3.73
C VAL A 106 0.74 18.81 2.81
N SER A 107 1.33 18.19 1.80
CA SER A 107 2.21 18.87 0.84
C SER A 107 1.89 18.47 -0.58
N GLU A 108 2.24 19.33 -1.54
CA GLU A 108 2.05 19.04 -2.96
C GLU A 108 2.89 17.82 -3.39
N PRO A 109 2.35 16.93 -4.24
CA PRO A 109 3.12 15.86 -4.84
C PRO A 109 4.28 16.43 -5.66
N THR A 110 5.50 15.97 -5.39
CA THR A 110 6.71 16.43 -6.11
C THR A 110 7.02 15.59 -7.36
N SER A 111 6.24 14.54 -7.63
CA SER A 111 6.47 13.62 -8.75
C SER A 111 5.77 14.12 -10.00
N GLU A 112 6.46 14.25 -11.13
CA GLU A 112 5.85 14.56 -12.43
C GLU A 112 4.78 13.51 -12.80
N LEU A 113 3.65 13.93 -13.38
CA LEU A 113 2.64 12.99 -13.88
C LEU A 113 3.28 12.09 -14.95
N PRO A 114 3.08 10.76 -14.90
CA PRO A 114 3.57 9.88 -15.95
C PRO A 114 2.99 10.35 -17.28
N THR A 115 3.85 10.74 -18.21
CA THR A 115 3.44 11.23 -19.53
C THR A 115 2.63 10.14 -20.21
N LYS A 116 1.31 10.38 -20.34
CA LYS A 116 0.30 9.52 -20.96
C LYS A 116 0.90 8.52 -21.94
N ILE A 117 0.99 7.24 -21.53
CA ILE A 117 1.39 6.16 -22.42
C ILE A 117 0.33 6.10 -23.51
N LYS A 118 0.66 6.60 -24.70
CA LYS A 118 -0.16 6.45 -25.89
C LYS A 118 -0.11 4.96 -26.23
N SER A 119 -1.14 4.22 -25.84
CA SER A 119 -1.36 2.86 -26.33
C SER A 119 -1.42 2.94 -27.85
N SER A 120 -0.34 2.53 -28.51
CA SER A 120 -0.34 2.26 -29.93
C SER A 120 -1.13 0.96 -30.12
N ASP A 121 -2.42 1.12 -30.42
CA ASP A 121 -3.19 0.08 -31.08
C ASP A 121 -2.52 -0.20 -32.43
N ASN A 122 -1.63 -1.20 -32.47
CA ASN A 122 -1.27 -1.83 -33.73
C ASN A 122 -2.29 -2.93 -33.99
N SER A 123 -3.43 -2.54 -34.55
CA SER A 123 -4.29 -3.44 -35.31
C SER A 123 -3.54 -3.89 -36.56
N GLY A 124 -2.61 -4.83 -36.39
CA GLY A 124 -2.00 -5.60 -37.46
C GLY A 124 -3.00 -6.62 -37.95
N HIS A 125 -3.82 -6.24 -38.92
CA HIS A 125 -4.60 -7.16 -39.75
C HIS A 125 -3.61 -8.06 -40.51
N GLU A 126 -3.27 -9.23 -39.95
CA GLU A 126 -2.57 -10.26 -40.68
C GLU A 126 -3.54 -10.90 -41.68
N ASN A 127 -3.48 -10.39 -42.91
CA ASN A 127 -4.04 -11.05 -44.08
C ASN A 127 -3.28 -12.35 -44.34
N HIS A 128 -3.79 -13.47 -43.84
CA HIS A 128 -3.47 -14.78 -44.38
C HIS A 128 -4.39 -15.07 -45.55
N GLY A 129 -3.85 -14.85 -46.75
CA GLY A 129 -4.43 -15.29 -48.00
C GLY A 129 -4.57 -16.81 -48.01
N HIS A 130 -5.81 -17.27 -48.19
CA HIS A 130 -6.08 -18.61 -48.69
C HIS A 130 -6.56 -18.47 -50.13
N SER A 131 -5.76 -19.04 -51.03
CA SER A 131 -6.02 -19.18 -52.45
C SER A 131 -7.08 -20.26 -52.70
N SER A 132 -8.14 -19.96 -53.46
CA SER A 132 -8.74 -20.86 -54.47
C SER A 132 -9.98 -20.25 -55.16
N GLY A 133 -9.99 -20.35 -56.50
CA GLY A 133 -11.15 -20.14 -57.39
C GLY A 133 -11.32 -18.70 -57.90
N GLU A 134 -11.53 -18.38 -59.18
CA GLU A 134 -11.83 -19.13 -60.40
C GLU A 134 -11.36 -18.28 -61.61
N ASN A 135 -10.87 -18.94 -62.65
CA ASN A 135 -10.48 -18.32 -63.92
C ASN A 135 -11.73 -17.96 -64.76
N HIS A 136 -12.01 -16.66 -64.93
CA HIS A 136 -12.92 -16.18 -65.97
C HIS A 136 -12.21 -16.17 -67.34
N LYS A 137 -12.69 -17.02 -68.25
CA LYS A 137 -12.30 -17.07 -69.66
C LYS A 137 -12.93 -15.88 -70.41
N GLY A 138 -12.13 -15.25 -71.26
CA GLY A 138 -12.35 -13.92 -71.79
C GLY A 138 -13.43 -13.77 -72.85
N HIS A 139 -13.86 -12.52 -73.01
CA HIS A 139 -14.46 -11.98 -74.21
C HIS A 139 -13.36 -11.30 -75.03
N SER A 140 -13.20 -11.72 -76.28
CA SER A 140 -12.59 -10.91 -77.33
C SER A 140 -13.55 -10.89 -78.52
N HIS A 141 -13.58 -9.72 -79.15
CA HIS A 141 -14.17 -9.39 -80.44
C HIS A 141 -13.97 -10.46 -81.52
#